data_AF-A0A1I6NSI2-F1
#
_entry.id   AF-A0A1I6NSI2-F1
#
_cell.length_a   1.000
_cell.length_b   1.000
_cell.length_c   1.000
_cell.angle_alpha   90.00
_cell.angle_beta   90.00
_cell.angle_gamma   90.00
#
_symmetry.space_group_name_H-M   'P 1'
#
loop_
_entity.id
_entity.type
_entity.pdbx_description
1 polymer ?
#
loop_
_entity_poly.entity_id
_entity_poly.type
_entity_poly.pdbx_seq_one_letter_code
_entity_poly.pdbx_strand_id
1 'polypeptide(L)'
;MADIIQIRRGTAALWTSRNPTLAEGEEGYETDTGKEKRGDGVTAWNDLQYKTVSSADPLNLGYYATESALRAAHPTGIEGNYAIVGATDTVWIWDVDTPDWVDSGSAAGLLPINSVGYAELKPAFKTIIDLGNVSGTVNLDWSLAVRYKLHLIGNVTLTMTKYADYAGAKVQDLHISSSSPSNVITWQTGVNVADFDDVPIDFTTSGIVNYISAQCLNGTTPIFRMSNYLRP
;
A
#
# COMPACT_ATOMS: atom_id res chain seq x y z
N MET A 1 -43.46 18.63 -7.29
CA MET A 1 -42.58 19.21 -6.25
C MET A 1 -41.88 18.04 -5.60
N ALA A 2 -40.55 18.06 -5.48
CA ALA A 2 -39.79 16.99 -4.84
C ALA A 2 -39.29 17.52 -3.48
N ASP A 3 -39.60 16.79 -2.42
CA ASP A 3 -39.09 17.10 -1.09
C ASP A 3 -37.70 16.49 -0.93
N ILE A 4 -36.74 17.30 -0.49
CA ILE A 4 -35.38 16.86 -0.22
C ILE A 4 -35.30 16.46 1.25
N ILE A 5 -35.12 15.17 1.52
CA ILE A 5 -34.88 14.67 2.87
C ILE A 5 -33.38 14.79 3.15
N GLN A 6 -33.03 15.46 4.25
CA GLN A 6 -31.65 15.55 4.75
C GLN A 6 -31.54 14.78 6.07
N ILE A 7 -30.52 13.93 6.16
CA ILE A 7 -30.15 13.25 7.41
C ILE A 7 -29.39 14.20 8.35
N ARG A 8 -29.41 13.89 9.65
CA ARG A 8 -28.66 14.68 10.64
C ARG A 8 -27.17 14.59 10.31
N ARG A 9 -26.50 15.74 10.23
CA ARG A 9 -25.12 15.85 9.71
C ARG A 9 -24.32 16.94 10.41
N GLY A 10 -23.01 16.77 10.46
CA GLY A 10 -22.06 17.71 11.09
C GLY A 10 -20.62 17.20 10.98
N THR A 11 -19.63 17.95 11.44
CA THR A 11 -18.24 17.46 11.46
C THR A 11 -18.03 16.42 12.56
N ALA A 12 -17.03 15.54 12.40
CA ALA A 12 -16.69 14.54 13.40
C ALA A 12 -16.40 15.17 14.78
N ALA A 13 -15.75 16.35 14.81
CA ALA A 13 -15.51 17.09 16.05
C ALA A 13 -16.81 17.60 16.71
N LEU A 14 -17.78 18.07 15.92
CA LEU A 14 -19.09 18.50 16.43
C LEU A 14 -19.93 17.32 16.92
N TRP A 15 -19.88 16.18 16.23
CA TRP A 15 -20.53 14.95 16.67
C TRP A 15 -19.92 14.42 17.96
N THR A 16 -18.59 14.39 18.06
CA THR A 16 -17.87 13.89 19.24
C THR A 16 -18.12 14.75 20.47
N SER A 17 -18.15 16.08 20.30
CA SER A 17 -18.37 17.03 21.40
C SER A 17 -19.82 17.07 21.87
N ARG A 18 -20.80 16.93 20.96
CA ARG A 18 -22.23 16.85 21.34
C ARG A 18 -22.61 15.49 21.89
N ASN A 19 -21.94 14.44 21.42
CA ASN A 19 -22.15 13.04 21.76
C ASN A 19 -23.65 12.64 21.93
N PRO A 20 -24.53 12.94 20.96
CA PRO A 20 -25.95 12.67 21.12
C PRO A 20 -26.25 11.16 21.05
N THR A 21 -27.32 10.73 21.74
CA THR A 21 -27.97 9.44 21.48
C THR A 21 -28.93 9.61 20.31
N LEU A 22 -28.68 8.90 19.21
CA LEU A 22 -29.55 8.90 18.03
C LEU A 22 -30.72 7.93 18.26
N ALA A 23 -31.91 8.27 17.76
CA ALA A 23 -33.06 7.38 17.85
C ALA A 23 -32.80 6.07 17.10
N GLU A 24 -33.53 5.00 17.44
CA GLU A 24 -33.41 3.73 16.75
C GLU A 24 -33.65 3.89 15.24
N GLY A 25 -32.67 3.49 14.44
CA GLY A 25 -32.73 3.62 12.98
C GLY A 25 -32.36 5.02 12.45
N GLU A 26 -32.10 6.01 13.29
CA GLU A 26 -31.69 7.36 12.86
C GLU A 26 -30.26 7.35 12.31
N GLU A 27 -30.07 7.82 11.07
CA GLU A 27 -28.75 7.93 10.46
C GLU A 27 -28.09 9.29 10.76
N GLY A 28 -26.80 9.23 11.15
CA GLY A 28 -25.96 10.40 11.35
C GLY A 28 -24.74 10.38 10.42
N TYR A 29 -24.43 11.53 9.83
CA TYR A 29 -23.35 11.68 8.84
C TYR A 29 -22.28 12.68 9.28
N GLU A 30 -21.01 12.26 9.20
CA GLU A 30 -19.84 13.11 9.40
C GLU A 30 -19.46 13.79 8.07
N THR A 31 -19.64 15.10 7.97
CA THR A 31 -19.47 15.84 6.70
C THR A 31 -18.02 16.00 6.25
N ASP A 32 -17.06 15.87 7.16
CA ASP A 32 -15.63 16.03 6.96
C ASP A 32 -14.90 14.69 6.73
N THR A 33 -15.44 13.59 7.25
CA THR A 33 -14.83 12.24 7.11
C THR A 33 -15.59 11.33 6.14
N GLY A 34 -16.83 11.68 5.80
CA GLY A 34 -17.71 10.87 4.95
C GLY A 34 -18.25 9.60 5.64
N LYS A 35 -18.13 9.50 6.97
CA LYS A 35 -18.56 8.33 7.73
C LYS A 35 -20.01 8.45 8.23
N GLU A 36 -20.66 7.30 8.33
CA GLU A 36 -22.05 7.19 8.80
C GLU A 36 -22.13 6.28 10.03
N LYS A 37 -23.01 6.63 10.98
CA LYS A 37 -23.46 5.73 12.05
C LYS A 37 -24.98 5.69 12.09
N ARG A 38 -25.54 4.62 12.64
CA ARG A 38 -26.98 4.46 12.86
C ARG A 38 -27.25 4.34 14.36
N GLY A 39 -28.23 5.10 14.85
CA GLY A 39 -28.69 5.01 16.24
C GLY A 39 -29.41 3.70 16.55
N ASP A 40 -29.24 3.23 17.77
CA ASP A 40 -29.98 2.12 18.37
C ASP A 40 -30.97 2.62 19.45
N GLY A 41 -31.11 3.94 19.62
CA GLY A 41 -31.98 4.57 20.61
C GLY A 41 -31.41 4.65 22.02
N VAL A 42 -30.22 4.07 22.29
CA VAL A 42 -29.66 3.95 23.65
C VAL A 42 -28.18 4.35 23.73
N THR A 43 -27.39 4.02 22.71
CA THR A 43 -25.95 4.22 22.67
C THR A 43 -25.60 5.62 22.16
N ALA A 44 -24.67 6.29 22.83
CA ALA A 44 -24.21 7.62 22.44
C ALA A 44 -23.32 7.55 21.19
N TRP A 45 -23.26 8.64 20.41
CA TRP A 45 -22.52 8.72 19.14
C TRP A 45 -21.08 8.16 19.22
N ASN A 46 -20.34 8.49 20.27
CA ASN A 46 -18.95 8.08 20.42
C ASN A 46 -18.77 6.56 20.52
N ASP A 47 -19.76 5.87 21.06
CA ASP A 47 -19.75 4.42 21.29
C ASP A 47 -20.45 3.63 20.18
N LEU A 48 -21.24 4.29 19.32
CA LEU A 48 -21.85 3.69 18.14
C LEU A 48 -20.77 3.26 17.13
N GLN A 49 -20.99 2.11 16.49
CA GLN A 49 -20.13 1.64 15.41
C GLN A 49 -20.43 2.37 14.09
N TYR A 50 -19.39 2.53 13.25
CA TYR A 50 -19.58 3.02 11.89
C TYR A 50 -20.24 1.97 11.00
N LYS A 51 -21.11 2.43 10.12
CA LYS A 51 -21.71 1.61 9.06
C LYS A 51 -20.60 1.16 8.11
N THR A 52 -20.43 -0.14 7.97
CA THR A 52 -19.51 -0.74 7.01
C THR A 52 -20.26 -1.14 5.75
N VAL A 53 -19.73 -0.79 4.58
CA VAL A 53 -20.19 -1.38 3.31
C VAL A 53 -19.54 -2.76 3.21
N SER A 54 -20.22 -3.80 3.70
CA SER A 54 -19.82 -5.16 3.34
C SER A 54 -20.39 -5.45 1.96
N SER A 55 -19.56 -5.40 0.92
CA SER A 55 -19.76 -6.28 -0.23
C SER A 55 -19.49 -7.71 0.26
N ALA A 56 -20.42 -8.24 1.06
CA ALA A 56 -20.30 -9.56 1.65
C ALA A 56 -20.46 -10.57 0.53
N ASP A 57 -19.32 -11.00 -0.01
CA ASP A 57 -19.24 -12.24 -0.74
C ASP A 57 -19.80 -13.35 0.17
N PRO A 58 -20.92 -14.00 -0.17
CA PRO A 58 -21.56 -14.99 0.69
C PRO A 58 -20.67 -16.22 0.94
N LEU A 59 -19.60 -16.39 0.16
CA LEU A 59 -18.61 -17.47 0.31
C LEU A 59 -17.47 -17.09 1.26
N ASN A 60 -17.38 -15.82 1.68
CA ASN A 60 -16.39 -15.35 2.65
C ASN A 60 -16.90 -15.55 4.09
N LEU A 61 -16.25 -16.45 4.82
CA LEU A 61 -16.59 -16.76 6.22
C LEU A 61 -15.83 -15.89 7.23
N GLY A 62 -15.00 -14.96 6.77
CA GLY A 62 -14.29 -13.98 7.60
C GLY A 62 -12.91 -14.45 8.09
N TYR A 63 -12.50 -13.92 9.25
CA TYR A 63 -11.19 -14.13 9.84
C TYR A 63 -11.26 -15.04 11.07
N TYR A 64 -10.30 -15.97 11.18
CA TYR A 64 -10.09 -16.86 12.30
C TYR A 64 -8.65 -16.79 12.78
N ALA A 65 -8.44 -16.73 14.09
CA ALA A 65 -7.08 -16.61 14.64
C ALA A 65 -6.22 -17.86 14.39
N THR A 66 -6.83 -19.05 14.36
CA THR A 66 -6.15 -20.34 14.15
C THR A 66 -6.98 -21.25 13.27
N GLU A 67 -6.33 -22.23 12.64
CA GLU A 67 -7.00 -23.29 11.87
C GLU A 67 -8.04 -24.03 12.73
N SER A 68 -7.69 -24.36 13.98
CA SER A 68 -8.62 -25.05 14.89
C SER A 68 -9.87 -24.22 15.17
N ALA A 69 -9.75 -22.89 15.25
CA ALA A 69 -10.89 -22.01 15.42
C ALA A 69 -11.80 -21.99 14.18
N LEU A 70 -11.20 -21.98 12.97
CA LEU A 70 -11.94 -22.10 11.71
C LEU A 70 -12.72 -23.42 11.65
N ARG A 71 -12.05 -24.55 11.91
CA ARG A 71 -12.66 -25.89 11.89
C ARG A 71 -13.72 -26.08 12.96
N ALA A 72 -13.55 -25.46 14.14
CA ALA A 72 -14.55 -25.52 15.20
C ALA A 72 -15.81 -24.71 14.86
N ALA A 73 -15.64 -23.53 14.24
CA ALA A 73 -16.75 -22.68 13.81
C ALA A 73 -17.46 -23.22 12.56
N HIS A 74 -16.69 -23.81 11.65
CA HIS A 74 -17.15 -24.38 10.38
C HIS A 74 -16.63 -25.81 10.19
N PRO A 75 -17.21 -26.81 10.86
CA PRO A 75 -16.82 -28.21 10.69
C PRO A 75 -17.08 -28.75 9.29
N THR A 76 -17.98 -28.09 8.55
CA THR A 76 -18.37 -28.40 7.17
C THR A 76 -18.51 -27.11 6.38
N GLY A 77 -18.13 -27.14 5.10
CA GLY A 77 -18.31 -26.04 4.15
C GLY A 77 -19.03 -26.49 2.88
N ILE A 78 -19.32 -25.50 2.02
CA ILE A 78 -19.72 -25.73 0.64
C ILE A 78 -18.55 -25.41 -0.29
N GLU A 79 -18.58 -25.91 -1.52
CA GLU A 79 -17.57 -25.60 -2.53
C GLU A 79 -17.42 -24.07 -2.70
N GLY A 80 -16.19 -23.60 -2.67
CA GLY A 80 -15.86 -22.18 -2.81
C GLY A 80 -15.90 -21.37 -1.51
N ASN A 81 -16.30 -21.95 -0.37
CA ASN A 81 -16.13 -21.27 0.92
C ASN A 81 -14.65 -20.98 1.20
N TYR A 82 -14.38 -19.77 1.68
CA TYR A 82 -13.05 -19.37 2.09
C TYR A 82 -13.06 -18.53 3.36
N ALA A 83 -11.94 -18.57 4.08
CA ALA A 83 -11.69 -17.80 5.27
C ALA A 83 -10.21 -17.40 5.34
N ILE A 84 -9.89 -16.47 6.23
CA ILE A 84 -8.50 -16.10 6.50
C ILE A 84 -8.09 -16.65 7.85
N VAL A 85 -6.95 -17.33 7.91
CA VAL A 85 -6.40 -17.83 9.17
C VAL A 85 -5.17 -17.03 9.55
N GLY A 86 -5.24 -16.33 10.69
CA GLY A 86 -4.17 -15.47 11.18
C GLY A 86 -2.90 -16.21 11.60
N ALA A 87 -3.01 -17.46 12.06
CA ALA A 87 -1.82 -18.24 12.43
C ALA A 87 -0.89 -18.53 11.24
N THR A 88 -1.44 -18.58 10.03
CA THR A 88 -0.68 -18.80 8.78
C THR A 88 -0.58 -17.54 7.93
N ASP A 89 -1.36 -16.50 8.23
CA ASP A 89 -1.56 -15.31 7.40
C ASP A 89 -1.99 -15.65 5.96
N THR A 90 -2.72 -16.75 5.78
CA THR A 90 -3.15 -17.26 4.47
C THR A 90 -4.66 -17.39 4.34
N VAL A 91 -5.11 -17.49 3.08
CA VAL A 91 -6.49 -17.86 2.73
C VAL A 91 -6.63 -19.37 2.80
N TRP A 92 -7.63 -19.81 3.56
CA TRP A 92 -8.03 -21.21 3.69
C TRP A 92 -9.32 -21.43 2.91
N ILE A 93 -9.38 -22.53 2.15
CA ILE A 93 -10.48 -22.86 1.24
C ILE A 93 -11.06 -24.21 1.67
N TRP A 94 -12.38 -24.34 1.60
CA TRP A 94 -13.04 -25.63 1.81
C TRP A 94 -12.80 -26.55 0.62
N ASP A 95 -12.10 -27.66 0.85
CA ASP A 95 -11.90 -28.72 -0.14
C ASP A 95 -13.00 -29.77 0.00
N VAL A 96 -13.78 -29.96 -1.07
CA VAL A 96 -14.87 -30.95 -1.11
C VAL A 96 -14.37 -32.37 -1.37
N ASP A 97 -13.19 -32.53 -1.98
CA ASP A 97 -12.59 -33.83 -2.29
C ASP A 97 -11.94 -34.43 -1.03
N THR A 98 -11.34 -33.57 -0.19
CA THR A 98 -10.85 -33.92 1.14
C THR A 98 -11.63 -33.14 2.19
N PRO A 99 -12.90 -33.52 2.51
CA PRO A 99 -13.97 -32.69 3.10
C PRO A 99 -13.55 -31.92 4.35
N ASP A 100 -12.79 -30.85 4.13
CA ASP A 100 -11.95 -30.24 5.14
C ASP A 100 -11.37 -28.90 4.66
N TRP A 101 -10.85 -28.12 5.60
CA TRP A 101 -10.18 -26.85 5.33
C TRP A 101 -8.74 -27.06 4.90
N VAL A 102 -8.39 -26.52 3.74
CA VAL A 102 -7.03 -26.60 3.16
C VAL A 102 -6.43 -25.20 3.05
N ASP A 103 -5.18 -25.07 3.48
CA ASP A 103 -4.40 -23.85 3.30
C ASP A 103 -4.00 -23.71 1.82
N SER A 104 -4.40 -22.60 1.19
CA SER A 104 -4.05 -22.32 -0.20
C SER A 104 -2.59 -21.86 -0.39
N GLY A 105 -1.88 -21.54 0.71
CA GLY A 105 -0.56 -20.90 0.69
C GLY A 105 -0.59 -19.46 0.16
N SER A 106 -1.75 -18.95 -0.23
CA SER A 106 -1.92 -17.59 -0.71
C SER A 106 -2.04 -16.66 0.49
N ALA A 107 -1.12 -15.70 0.61
CA ALA A 107 -1.17 -14.71 1.67
C ALA A 107 -2.50 -13.95 1.63
N ALA A 108 -3.18 -13.93 2.76
CA ALA A 108 -4.36 -13.10 2.93
C ALA A 108 -3.88 -11.65 2.96
N GLY A 109 -4.04 -10.92 1.85
CA GLY A 109 -3.69 -9.50 1.75
C GLY A 109 -4.54 -8.57 2.61
N LEU A 110 -5.01 -9.03 3.78
CA LEU A 110 -5.79 -8.23 4.72
C LEU A 110 -4.87 -7.76 5.85
N LEU A 111 -4.54 -6.47 5.80
CA LEU A 111 -4.13 -5.75 7.00
C LEU A 111 -5.29 -5.80 8.00
N PRO A 112 -5.06 -6.11 9.29
CA PRO A 112 -6.12 -6.10 10.28
C PRO A 112 -6.73 -4.69 10.35
N ILE A 113 -8.06 -4.65 10.40
CA ILE A 113 -8.82 -3.42 10.67
C ILE A 113 -8.23 -2.85 11.98
N ASN A 114 -7.78 -1.60 11.93
CA ASN A 114 -7.15 -0.83 13.02
C ASN A 114 -5.61 -0.92 13.15
N SER A 115 -4.89 -1.58 12.24
CA SER A 115 -3.45 -1.31 12.16
C SER A 115 -3.23 0.06 11.53
N VAL A 116 -2.63 1.01 12.27
CA VAL A 116 -1.94 2.16 11.66
C VAL A 116 -0.62 1.65 11.07
N GLY A 117 -0.74 0.70 10.14
CA GLY A 117 0.35 0.36 9.26
C GLY A 117 0.53 1.57 8.36
N TYR A 118 1.74 2.12 8.32
CA TYR A 118 2.13 3.04 7.27
C TYR A 118 1.53 2.57 5.95
N ALA A 119 0.48 3.25 5.49
CA ALA A 119 0.14 3.26 4.08
C ALA A 119 1.24 4.07 3.39
N GLU A 120 2.45 3.51 3.33
CA GLU A 120 3.09 3.53 2.04
C GLU A 120 2.13 2.77 1.14
N LEU A 121 1.33 3.52 0.39
CA LEU A 121 0.75 3.04 -0.85
C LEU A 121 1.93 2.51 -1.68
N LYS A 122 2.35 1.27 -1.46
CA LYS A 122 3.13 0.53 -2.44
C LYS A 122 2.09 0.22 -3.51
N PRO A 123 2.15 0.86 -4.68
CA PRO A 123 1.26 0.47 -5.76
C PRO A 123 1.50 -1.01 -6.02
N ALA A 124 0.42 -1.72 -6.34
CA ALA A 124 0.42 -3.16 -6.54
C ALA A 124 1.60 -3.59 -7.42
N PHE A 125 2.38 -4.54 -6.89
CA PHE A 125 3.50 -5.25 -7.55
C PHE A 125 4.69 -4.40 -7.98
N LYS A 126 5.52 -4.00 -7.00
CA LYS A 126 6.90 -3.61 -7.29
C LYS A 126 7.85 -4.77 -6.99
N THR A 127 8.04 -5.65 -7.97
CA THR A 127 9.05 -6.72 -7.89
C THR A 127 10.42 -6.10 -7.67
N ILE A 128 11.22 -6.65 -6.74
CA ILE A 128 12.56 -6.14 -6.47
C ILE A 128 13.55 -6.89 -7.37
N ILE A 129 14.34 -6.16 -8.13
CA ILE A 129 15.55 -6.68 -8.75
C ILE A 129 16.72 -6.18 -7.91
N ASP A 130 17.37 -7.10 -7.22
CA ASP A 130 18.59 -6.81 -6.48
C ASP A 130 19.79 -7.05 -7.38
N LEU A 131 20.50 -5.97 -7.72
CA LEU A 131 21.72 -6.03 -8.52
C LEU A 131 22.95 -6.29 -7.66
N GLY A 132 22.81 -6.29 -6.33
CA GLY A 132 23.89 -6.52 -5.38
C GLY A 132 24.98 -5.45 -5.49
N ASN A 133 26.23 -5.89 -5.41
CA ASN A 133 27.39 -5.02 -5.46
C ASN A 133 27.68 -4.58 -6.90
N VAL A 134 27.71 -3.26 -7.13
CA VAL A 134 27.85 -2.66 -8.46
C VAL A 134 28.92 -1.57 -8.52
N SER A 135 29.52 -1.42 -9.70
CA SER A 135 30.46 -0.35 -10.08
C SER A 135 30.46 -0.18 -11.60
N GLY A 136 30.84 1.00 -12.11
CA GLY A 136 30.86 1.27 -13.54
C GLY A 136 29.47 1.55 -14.10
N THR A 137 29.09 0.95 -15.23
CA THR A 137 27.79 1.23 -15.85
C THR A 137 26.73 0.25 -15.38
N VAL A 138 25.58 0.76 -14.97
CA VAL A 138 24.40 -0.05 -14.62
C VAL A 138 23.21 0.34 -15.49
N ASN A 139 22.60 -0.65 -16.14
CA ASN A 139 21.43 -0.47 -16.98
C ASN A 139 20.14 -0.75 -16.22
N LEU A 140 19.20 0.19 -16.30
CA LEU A 140 17.87 0.11 -15.69
C LEU A 140 16.85 0.04 -16.82
N ASP A 141 16.12 -1.07 -16.92
CA ASP A 141 15.05 -1.26 -17.91
C ASP A 141 13.72 -0.75 -17.34
N TRP A 142 13.17 0.29 -17.98
CA TRP A 142 11.92 0.94 -17.59
C TRP A 142 10.65 0.22 -18.04
N SER A 143 10.78 -0.77 -18.93
CA SER A 143 9.67 -1.65 -19.27
C SER A 143 9.27 -2.54 -18.09
N LEU A 144 10.23 -2.87 -17.23
CA LEU A 144 10.04 -3.70 -16.05
C LEU A 144 9.39 -2.88 -14.93
N ALA A 145 8.27 -3.37 -14.38
CA ALA A 145 7.59 -2.76 -13.24
C ALA A 145 8.28 -3.15 -11.92
N VAL A 146 9.55 -2.73 -11.77
CA VAL A 146 10.44 -3.23 -10.71
C VAL A 146 11.07 -2.11 -9.90
N ARG A 147 11.55 -2.44 -8.71
CA ARG A 147 12.45 -1.62 -7.91
C ARG A 147 13.85 -2.18 -8.02
N TYR A 148 14.79 -1.36 -8.47
CA TYR A 148 16.19 -1.76 -8.45
C TYR A 148 16.81 -1.46 -7.09
N LYS A 149 17.49 -2.46 -6.53
CA LYS A 149 18.38 -2.30 -5.38
C LYS A 149 19.82 -2.40 -5.86
N LEU A 150 20.65 -1.49 -5.39
CA LEU A 150 22.06 -1.41 -5.73
C LEU A 150 22.88 -1.10 -4.48
N HIS A 151 24.03 -1.77 -4.36
CA HIS A 151 25.06 -1.45 -3.38
C HIS A 151 26.34 -1.02 -4.09
N LEU A 152 26.73 0.24 -3.96
CA LEU A 152 27.88 0.79 -4.67
C LEU A 152 29.17 0.34 -3.99
N ILE A 153 30.02 -0.33 -4.76
CA ILE A 153 31.42 -0.64 -4.40
C ILE A 153 32.42 0.25 -5.17
N GLY A 154 31.91 1.18 -5.97
CA GLY A 154 32.66 2.20 -6.70
C GLY A 154 31.71 3.21 -7.32
N ASN A 155 32.25 4.15 -8.10
CA ASN A 155 31.43 5.10 -8.87
C ASN A 155 30.55 4.36 -9.87
N VAL A 156 29.31 4.83 -10.04
CA VAL A 156 28.33 4.22 -10.94
C VAL A 156 27.73 5.25 -11.88
N THR A 157 27.67 4.91 -13.16
CA THR A 157 26.83 5.60 -14.15
C THR A 157 25.54 4.82 -14.34
N LEU A 158 24.41 5.45 -14.03
CA LEU A 158 23.08 4.90 -14.26
C LEU A 158 22.62 5.22 -15.69
N THR A 159 22.45 4.17 -16.48
CA THR A 159 21.90 4.21 -17.82
C THR A 159 20.49 3.66 -17.79
N MET A 160 19.61 4.37 -18.47
CA MET A 160 18.18 4.15 -18.42
C MET A 160 17.67 3.81 -19.82
N THR A 161 17.03 2.65 -19.95
CA THR A 161 16.59 2.12 -21.24
C THR A 161 15.07 2.05 -21.33
N LYS A 162 14.51 2.19 -22.54
CA LYS A 162 13.06 2.12 -22.84
C LYS A 162 12.17 3.13 -22.10
N TYR A 163 12.72 4.15 -21.45
CA TYR A 163 11.95 5.15 -20.71
C TYR A 163 10.99 5.96 -21.59
N ALA A 164 11.33 6.14 -22.87
CA ALA A 164 10.57 6.96 -23.80
C ALA A 164 9.15 6.40 -24.03
N ASP A 165 9.03 5.07 -24.10
CA ASP A 165 7.75 4.36 -24.29
C ASP A 165 6.79 4.52 -23.09
N TYR A 166 7.31 4.97 -21.95
CA TYR A 166 6.57 5.09 -20.68
C TYR A 166 6.61 6.50 -20.08
N ALA A 167 6.95 7.51 -20.89
CA ALA A 167 6.97 8.91 -20.45
C ALA A 167 5.59 9.33 -19.93
N GLY A 168 5.56 9.97 -18.76
CA GLY A 168 4.36 10.39 -18.05
C GLY A 168 3.56 9.25 -17.39
N ALA A 169 3.74 8.00 -17.84
CA ALA A 169 2.94 6.86 -17.40
C ALA A 169 3.57 6.08 -16.23
N LYS A 170 4.91 6.09 -16.08
CA LYS A 170 5.61 5.29 -15.07
C LYS A 170 6.59 6.09 -14.23
N VAL A 171 6.68 5.70 -12.96
CA VAL A 171 7.72 6.13 -12.01
C VAL A 171 8.62 4.93 -11.73
N GLN A 172 9.93 5.14 -11.83
CA GLN A 172 10.96 4.16 -11.48
C GLN A 172 11.56 4.53 -10.14
N ASP A 173 11.37 3.70 -9.11
CA ASP A 173 12.15 3.85 -7.88
C ASP A 173 13.41 2.97 -7.84
N LEU A 174 14.43 3.51 -7.20
CA LEU A 174 15.76 2.97 -6.99
C LEU A 174 16.10 3.06 -5.51
N HIS A 175 16.67 2.00 -4.96
CA HIS A 175 17.22 2.00 -3.61
C HIS A 175 18.73 1.83 -3.73
N ILE A 176 19.46 2.85 -3.28
CA ILE A 176 20.90 2.90 -3.51
C ILE A 176 21.63 3.11 -2.19
N SER A 177 22.45 2.14 -1.84
CA SER A 177 23.36 2.19 -0.71
C SER A 177 24.81 2.21 -1.22
N SER A 178 25.75 2.58 -0.35
CA SER A 178 27.16 2.63 -0.71
C SER A 178 28.04 2.03 0.37
N SER A 179 29.13 1.38 -0.06
CA SER A 179 30.22 0.93 0.81
C SER A 179 31.18 2.06 1.20
N SER A 180 31.12 3.21 0.53
CA SER A 180 32.01 4.35 0.75
C SER A 180 31.30 5.69 0.54
N PRO A 181 31.57 6.71 1.38
CA PRO A 181 31.01 8.05 1.19
C PRO A 181 31.56 8.76 -0.07
N SER A 182 32.65 8.25 -0.65
CA SER A 182 33.27 8.83 -1.85
C SER A 182 32.67 8.32 -3.16
N ASN A 183 31.78 7.32 -3.12
CA ASN A 183 31.17 6.81 -4.34
C ASN A 183 30.16 7.83 -4.88
N VAL A 184 30.22 8.06 -6.18
CA VAL A 184 29.36 9.02 -6.87
C VAL A 184 28.44 8.30 -7.84
N ILE A 185 27.20 8.79 -7.95
CA ILE A 185 26.26 8.43 -9.01
C ILE A 185 26.31 9.50 -10.08
N THR A 186 26.55 9.08 -11.31
CA THR A 186 26.37 9.89 -12.50
C THR A 186 25.19 9.34 -13.31
N TRP A 187 24.41 10.23 -13.92
CA TRP A 187 23.31 9.86 -14.81
C TRP A 187 23.77 9.95 -16.25
N GLN A 188 23.19 9.14 -17.14
CA GLN A 188 23.49 9.22 -18.57
C GLN A 188 23.28 10.63 -19.14
N THR A 189 24.04 11.00 -20.17
CA THR A 189 23.97 12.30 -20.83
C THR A 189 22.55 12.66 -21.27
N GLY A 190 22.14 13.90 -21.02
CA GLY A 190 20.82 14.42 -21.41
C GLY A 190 19.72 14.23 -20.36
N VAL A 191 20.00 13.58 -19.23
CA VAL A 191 19.09 13.54 -18.07
C VAL A 191 19.31 14.78 -17.22
N ASN A 192 18.28 15.61 -17.07
CA ASN A 192 18.31 16.69 -16.09
C ASN A 192 18.07 16.13 -14.69
N VAL A 193 18.97 16.45 -13.76
CA VAL A 193 18.99 15.98 -12.37
C VAL A 193 18.91 17.14 -11.38
N ALA A 194 18.56 18.34 -11.86
CA ALA A 194 18.45 19.54 -11.03
C ALA A 194 17.39 19.39 -9.93
N ASP A 195 16.42 18.49 -10.07
CA ASP A 195 15.29 18.34 -9.14
C ASP A 195 15.64 17.73 -7.76
N PHE A 196 16.92 17.53 -7.42
CA PHE A 196 17.35 17.08 -6.07
C PHE A 196 17.49 18.23 -5.05
N ASP A 197 16.86 19.38 -5.31
CA ASP A 197 17.05 20.61 -4.54
C ASP A 197 16.66 20.48 -3.05
N ASP A 198 15.72 19.60 -2.71
CA ASP A 198 15.24 19.42 -1.32
C ASP A 198 16.04 18.39 -0.53
N VAL A 199 16.50 17.32 -1.18
CA VAL A 199 17.23 16.20 -0.55
C VAL A 199 18.29 15.68 -1.52
N PRO A 200 19.56 16.11 -1.38
CA PRO A 200 20.65 15.60 -2.18
C PRO A 200 20.89 14.10 -1.98
N ILE A 201 21.60 13.48 -2.92
CA ILE A 201 22.10 12.10 -2.74
C ILE A 201 23.20 12.12 -1.67
N ASP A 202 23.08 11.25 -0.67
CA ASP A 202 23.97 11.23 0.49
C ASP A 202 24.45 9.81 0.82
N PHE A 203 25.76 9.65 1.00
CA PHE A 203 26.42 8.41 1.45
C PHE A 203 27.35 8.64 2.65
N THR A 204 27.27 9.80 3.29
CA THR A 204 28.21 10.24 4.35
C THR A 204 28.15 9.36 5.60
N THR A 205 27.01 8.71 5.85
CA THR A 205 26.84 7.78 6.98
C THR A 205 26.60 6.36 6.49
N SER A 206 27.29 5.40 7.12
CA SER A 206 27.09 3.98 6.87
C SER A 206 25.66 3.57 7.22
N GLY A 207 25.01 2.82 6.33
CA GLY A 207 23.61 2.40 6.48
C GLY A 207 22.62 3.27 5.71
N ILE A 208 22.97 4.50 5.34
CA ILE A 208 22.08 5.35 4.55
C ILE A 208 21.74 4.67 3.21
N VAL A 209 20.45 4.56 2.94
CA VAL A 209 19.90 4.16 1.65
C VAL A 209 19.16 5.36 1.05
N ASN A 210 19.52 5.69 -0.20
CA ASN A 210 18.85 6.71 -1.01
C ASN A 210 17.66 6.08 -1.74
N TYR A 211 16.47 6.60 -1.50
CA TYR A 211 15.23 6.18 -2.14
C TYR A 211 14.91 7.21 -3.22
N ILE A 212 15.36 6.92 -4.43
CA ILE A 212 15.21 7.82 -5.56
C ILE A 212 14.00 7.39 -6.37
N SER A 213 13.07 8.31 -6.63
CA SER A 213 11.98 8.12 -7.58
C SER A 213 12.21 9.01 -8.79
N ALA A 214 12.21 8.42 -9.98
CA ALA A 214 12.43 9.11 -11.24
C ALA A 214 11.27 8.86 -12.21
N GLN A 215 10.77 9.92 -12.83
CA GLN A 215 9.74 9.87 -13.87
C GLN A 215 10.23 10.59 -15.11
N CYS A 216 10.20 9.92 -16.26
CA CYS A 216 10.37 10.61 -17.54
C CYS A 216 9.11 11.42 -17.85
N LEU A 217 9.22 12.72 -18.07
CA LEU A 217 8.09 13.59 -18.44
C LEU A 217 7.88 13.67 -19.96
N ASN A 218 8.94 13.49 -20.74
CA ASN A 218 8.89 13.53 -22.20
C ASN A 218 9.92 12.57 -22.80
N GLY A 219 9.46 11.62 -23.62
CA GLY A 219 10.30 10.57 -24.21
C GLY A 219 11.16 11.03 -25.40
N THR A 220 10.81 12.15 -26.05
CA THR A 220 11.53 12.69 -27.22
C THR A 220 12.60 13.70 -26.81
N THR A 221 12.31 14.49 -25.77
CA THR A 221 13.28 15.37 -25.09
C THR A 221 13.36 14.91 -23.64
N PRO A 222 14.36 14.07 -23.27
CA PRO A 222 14.40 13.38 -21.98
C PRO A 222 14.49 14.36 -20.80
N ILE A 223 13.34 14.80 -20.31
CA ILE A 223 13.21 15.59 -19.08
C ILE A 223 12.75 14.62 -18.01
N PHE A 224 13.52 14.52 -16.95
CA PHE A 224 13.20 13.67 -15.81
C PHE A 224 12.82 14.54 -14.63
N ARG A 225 11.73 14.17 -13.97
CA ARG A 225 11.43 14.62 -12.62
C ARG A 225 11.98 13.60 -11.66
N MET A 226 12.79 14.05 -10.70
CA MET A 226 13.39 13.18 -9.69
C MET A 226 13.11 13.70 -8.29
N SER A 227 13.14 12.79 -7.33
CA SER A 227 13.07 13.12 -5.90
C SER A 227 13.87 12.08 -5.12
N ASN A 228 14.39 12.46 -3.96
CA ASN A 228 15.11 11.55 -3.07
C ASN A 228 14.51 11.62 -1.66
N TYR A 229 14.61 10.51 -0.94
CA TYR A 229 14.38 10.44 0.49
C TYR A 229 15.40 9.48 1.10
N LEU A 230 15.96 9.85 2.25
CA LEU A 230 16.99 9.06 2.93
C LEU A 230 16.34 8.18 4.00
N ARG A 231 16.74 6.91 4.08
CA ARG A 231 16.51 6.09 5.28
C ARG A 231 17.82 5.63 5.88
N PRO A 232 17.93 5.64 7.22
CA PRO A 232 18.99 4.93 7.92
C PRO A 232 18.86 3.41 7.77
#